data_AF-A0A968H9N6-F1
#
_entry.id   AF-A0A968H9N6-F1
#
_cell.length_a   1.000
_cell.length_b   1.000
_cell.length_c   1.000
_cell.angle_alpha   90.00
_cell.angle_beta   90.00
_cell.angle_gamma   90.00
#
_symmetry.space_group_name_H-M   'P 1'
#
loop_
_entity.id
_entity.type
_entity.pdbx_description
1 polymer ?
#
loop_
_entity_poly.entity_id
_entity_poly.type
_entity_poly.pdbx_seq_one_letter_code
_entity_poly.pdbx_strand_id
1 'polypeptide(L)'
;MMVKSSLSVCILIFALMASGCDSITNLFSGSGRNAEIEKAYLDYRSAMTAGDIQALRNLVVKQKARELDAPEAGQMLALARAMYPANATITGVTVQVDTATLTASGPVAGGSMEGIVHLLKEDNAWKVYDEKWEMKIGMAQPQASSGQSDARRPYEYQKITGTWKGHEAGQSTDDWEFTLGGAYDLAATGPGGQHYQADAMVDDSLGAEGGSLRVLPGGAPFDLRITASSSASEIGKISLGSYKLMGDTLQLCGGEPGLMKRTSNFASSGGIRCFELKRTSGPIEMQTAPQPAAEPSLPQPVSPQTGASSFSKQDPNVSGEALVVKDGQTETYPLVTGFFSDTRFTNPSRATIQFQAPGPAHSNARRIEITLDATKTGSHVADGKSLSESFMGEDKIRIGEHGPQGYLASFRWVADGGQIFWPKTSCVISITSAYTGSASSVFSGEVHDCPVHSAGIDYTISSLKFTMRGAPSR
;
A
#
# COMPACT_ATOMS: atom_id res chain seq x y z
N MET A 1 -23.45 52.42 70.78
CA MET A 1 -24.14 51.74 71.90
C MET A 1 -24.61 50.40 71.40
N MET A 2 -24.29 49.37 72.16
CA MET A 2 -24.48 47.96 71.84
C MET A 2 -25.86 47.50 72.36
N VAL A 3 -26.36 46.43 71.74
CA VAL A 3 -27.27 45.38 72.26
C VAL A 3 -28.80 45.51 72.14
N LYS A 4 -29.36 44.38 71.65
CA LYS A 4 -30.65 43.70 71.93
C LYS A 4 -31.76 43.93 70.91
N SER A 5 -32.58 42.96 70.50
CA SER A 5 -32.67 41.50 70.67
C SER A 5 -33.94 41.05 69.90
N SER A 6 -34.08 39.73 69.73
CA SER A 6 -35.34 38.96 69.51
C SER A 6 -35.78 38.78 68.05
N LEU A 7 -35.71 37.58 67.44
CA LEU A 7 -36.22 36.24 67.77
C LEU A 7 -37.71 36.06 67.38
N SER A 8 -37.94 35.15 66.41
CA SER A 8 -39.15 34.31 66.14
C SER A 8 -39.63 34.40 64.68
N VAL A 9 -40.03 33.37 63.93
CA VAL A 9 -40.04 31.89 64.00
C VAL A 9 -40.81 31.41 62.72
N CYS A 10 -40.62 30.15 62.30
CA CYS A 10 -41.37 29.36 61.29
C CYS A 10 -40.96 29.51 59.80
N ILE A 11 -40.15 28.60 59.25
CA ILE A 11 -40.51 27.27 58.67
C ILE A 11 -41.36 27.40 57.40
N LEU A 12 -40.74 27.17 56.22
CA LEU A 12 -41.32 26.36 55.14
C LEU A 12 -40.26 25.95 54.08
N ILE A 13 -39.98 24.64 54.05
CA ILE A 13 -39.75 23.77 52.88
C ILE A 13 -38.43 23.90 52.07
N PHE A 14 -37.50 23.02 52.45
CA PHE A 14 -36.71 22.12 51.60
C PHE A 14 -37.13 22.04 50.11
N ALA A 15 -36.31 22.60 49.21
CA ALA A 15 -36.02 22.04 47.88
C ALA A 15 -34.86 22.81 47.23
N LEU A 16 -33.91 22.05 46.64
CA LEU A 16 -32.85 22.50 45.71
C LEU A 16 -31.57 23.10 46.31
N MET A 17 -30.94 22.34 47.22
CA MET A 17 -29.47 22.30 47.35
C MET A 17 -28.97 21.05 46.61
N ALA A 18 -28.84 21.16 45.29
CA ALA A 18 -28.15 20.19 44.44
C ALA A 18 -27.59 20.90 43.19
N SER A 19 -26.99 22.07 43.36
CA SER A 19 -26.11 22.69 42.37
C SER A 19 -24.68 22.31 42.74
N GLY A 20 -24.32 21.10 42.33
CA GLY A 20 -23.01 20.48 42.54
C GLY A 20 -21.89 21.31 41.91
N CYS A 21 -20.78 21.33 42.64
CA CYS A 21 -19.50 21.85 42.20
C CYS A 21 -18.89 20.94 41.12
N ASP A 22 -19.38 20.99 39.88
CA ASP A 22 -18.80 20.24 38.74
C ASP A 22 -18.06 21.13 37.72
N SER A 23 -17.86 22.41 38.01
CA SER A 23 -17.34 23.39 37.03
C SER A 23 -15.88 23.82 37.22
N ILE A 24 -15.11 23.24 38.14
CA ILE A 24 -13.70 23.64 38.39
C ILE A 24 -12.67 22.61 37.90
N THR A 25 -13.07 21.37 37.57
CA THR A 25 -12.16 20.32 37.06
C THR A 25 -11.95 20.35 35.54
N ASN A 26 -12.69 21.16 34.78
CA ASN A 26 -12.56 21.30 33.30
C ASN A 26 -11.78 22.53 32.82
N LEU A 27 -11.14 23.30 33.73
CA LEU A 27 -10.44 24.55 33.38
C LEU A 27 -8.92 24.39 33.17
N PHE A 28 -8.36 23.19 33.38
CA PHE A 28 -6.92 22.91 33.20
C PHE A 28 -6.62 21.68 32.35
N SER A 29 -7.61 21.14 31.66
CA SER A 29 -7.43 20.06 30.67
C SER A 29 -7.40 20.70 29.29
N GLY A 30 -6.30 20.57 28.55
CA GLY A 30 -6.08 21.17 27.22
C GLY A 30 -7.00 20.65 26.09
N SER A 31 -8.26 20.31 26.36
CA SER A 31 -9.23 19.78 25.42
C SER A 31 -9.62 20.77 24.32
N GLY A 32 -9.72 22.07 24.64
CA GLY A 32 -10.11 23.09 23.67
C GLY A 32 -9.07 23.34 22.57
N ARG A 33 -7.78 23.40 22.93
CA ARG A 33 -6.69 23.60 21.96
C ARG A 33 -6.45 22.37 21.09
N ASN A 34 -6.58 21.17 21.68
CA ASN A 34 -6.43 19.94 20.91
C ASN A 34 -7.56 19.79 19.89
N ALA A 35 -8.80 20.17 20.23
CA ALA A 35 -9.94 20.10 19.31
C ALA A 35 -9.73 20.93 18.02
N GLU A 36 -9.11 22.12 18.10
CA GLU A 36 -8.81 22.93 16.90
C GLU A 36 -7.79 22.24 15.98
N ILE A 37 -6.78 21.59 16.56
CA ILE A 37 -5.70 20.88 15.84
C ILE A 37 -6.24 19.60 15.20
N GLU A 38 -7.00 18.82 15.98
CA GLU A 38 -7.68 17.61 15.50
C GLU A 38 -8.63 17.95 14.35
N LYS A 39 -9.43 19.00 14.51
CA LYS A 39 -10.31 19.48 13.45
C LYS A 39 -9.53 19.89 12.19
N ALA A 40 -8.45 20.66 12.32
CA ALA A 40 -7.64 21.07 11.17
C ALA A 40 -7.08 19.86 10.40
N TYR A 41 -6.63 18.83 11.10
CA TYR A 41 -6.17 17.60 10.48
C TYR A 41 -7.31 16.81 9.82
N LEU A 42 -8.47 16.68 10.48
CA LEU A 42 -9.64 16.00 9.90
C LEU A 42 -10.17 16.72 8.65
N ASP A 43 -10.21 18.05 8.66
CA ASP A 43 -10.56 18.86 7.48
C ASP A 43 -9.56 18.59 6.33
N TYR A 44 -8.24 18.56 6.63
CA TYR A 44 -7.21 18.21 5.65
C TYR A 44 -7.39 16.81 5.08
N ARG A 45 -7.64 15.79 5.91
CA ARG A 45 -7.88 14.41 5.48
C ARG A 45 -9.16 14.29 4.64
N SER A 46 -10.20 15.02 5.01
CA SER A 46 -11.45 15.08 4.25
C SER A 46 -11.21 15.67 2.86
N ALA A 47 -10.54 16.83 2.77
CA ALA A 47 -10.17 17.46 1.50
C ALA A 47 -9.28 16.56 0.63
N MET A 48 -8.31 15.87 1.25
CA MET A 48 -7.46 14.88 0.56
C MET A 48 -8.31 13.75 -0.03
N THR A 49 -9.21 13.18 0.77
CA THR A 49 -10.07 12.05 0.37
C THR A 49 -11.07 12.46 -0.71
N ALA A 50 -11.56 13.70 -0.67
CA ALA A 50 -12.46 14.25 -1.69
C ALA A 50 -11.74 14.61 -2.99
N GLY A 51 -10.41 14.72 -2.99
CA GLY A 51 -9.66 15.24 -4.13
C GLY A 51 -9.81 16.77 -4.29
N ASP A 52 -10.18 17.49 -3.23
CA ASP A 52 -10.44 18.94 -3.27
C ASP A 52 -9.14 19.73 -3.11
N ILE A 53 -8.49 19.99 -4.25
CA ILE A 53 -7.23 20.74 -4.32
C ILE A 53 -7.38 22.16 -3.76
N GLN A 54 -8.53 22.81 -3.96
CA GLN A 54 -8.74 24.18 -3.48
C GLN A 54 -8.86 24.22 -1.96
N ALA A 55 -9.60 23.29 -1.36
CA ALA A 55 -9.64 23.16 0.09
C ALA A 55 -8.25 22.82 0.66
N LEU A 56 -7.54 21.86 0.06
CA LEU A 56 -6.18 21.50 0.49
C LEU A 56 -5.22 22.69 0.50
N ARG A 57 -5.28 23.58 -0.49
CA ARG A 57 -4.44 24.78 -0.57
C ARG A 57 -4.57 25.68 0.67
N ASN A 58 -5.74 25.70 1.31
CA ASN A 58 -5.99 26.47 2.53
C ASN A 58 -5.62 25.72 3.82
N LEU A 59 -5.50 24.39 3.75
CA LEU A 59 -5.29 23.49 4.89
C LEU A 59 -3.83 23.04 5.05
N VAL A 60 -2.97 23.34 4.06
CA VAL A 60 -1.52 23.12 4.13
C VAL A 60 -0.76 24.45 4.23
N VAL A 61 0.43 24.43 4.81
CA VAL A 61 1.28 25.63 4.91
C VAL A 61 1.60 26.22 3.54
N LYS A 62 1.87 27.54 3.48
CA LYS A 62 2.13 28.27 2.23
C LYS A 62 3.20 27.62 1.34
N GLN A 63 4.21 26.98 1.93
CA GLN A 63 5.25 26.26 1.19
C GLN A 63 4.69 25.06 0.43
N LYS A 64 3.91 24.18 1.08
CA LYS A 64 3.27 23.02 0.45
C LYS A 64 2.13 23.41 -0.50
N ALA A 65 1.44 24.52 -0.23
CA ALA A 65 0.39 25.01 -1.11
C ALA A 65 0.88 25.26 -2.55
N ARG A 66 2.15 25.67 -2.71
CA ARG A 66 2.78 25.85 -4.05
C ARG A 66 2.92 24.54 -4.82
N GLU A 67 3.03 23.40 -4.14
CA GLU A 67 3.11 22.08 -4.78
C GLU A 67 1.77 21.70 -5.43
N LEU A 68 0.66 22.22 -4.88
CA LEU A 68 -0.70 21.99 -5.39
C LEU A 68 -1.02 22.84 -6.64
N ASP A 69 -0.18 23.81 -6.98
CA ASP A 69 -0.31 24.61 -8.21
C ASP A 69 0.27 23.91 -9.44
N ALA A 70 0.98 22.79 -9.23
CA ALA A 70 1.50 21.99 -10.32
C ALA A 70 0.36 21.38 -11.16
N PRO A 71 0.48 21.30 -12.50
CA PRO A 71 -0.54 20.70 -13.36
C PRO A 71 -0.85 19.24 -13.00
N GLU A 72 0.07 18.55 -12.30
CA GLU A 72 -0.05 17.15 -11.87
C GLU A 72 -0.67 16.98 -10.48
N ALA A 73 -1.00 18.07 -9.77
CA ALA A 73 -1.46 18.01 -8.38
C ALA A 73 -2.65 17.04 -8.19
N GLY A 74 -3.58 16.99 -9.15
CA GLY A 74 -4.71 16.05 -9.13
C GLY A 74 -4.30 14.58 -9.21
N GLN A 75 -3.32 14.24 -10.05
CA GLN A 75 -2.81 12.87 -10.18
C GLN A 75 -2.02 12.46 -8.93
N MET A 76 -1.18 13.36 -8.42
CA MET A 76 -0.43 13.11 -7.17
C MET A 76 -1.36 12.92 -5.98
N LEU A 77 -2.42 13.73 -5.91
CA LEU A 77 -3.45 13.60 -4.88
C LEU A 77 -4.21 12.27 -5.00
N ALA A 78 -4.55 11.83 -6.21
CA ALA A 78 -5.17 10.53 -6.43
C ALA A 78 -4.29 9.37 -5.94
N LEU A 79 -2.97 9.46 -6.15
CA LEU A 79 -2.04 8.43 -5.67
C LEU A 79 -1.85 8.51 -4.14
N ALA A 80 -1.74 9.70 -3.55
CA ALA A 80 -1.71 9.87 -2.10
C ALA A 80 -2.94 9.25 -1.42
N ARG A 81 -4.14 9.45 -1.99
CA ARG A 81 -5.38 8.81 -1.51
C ARG A 81 -5.34 7.30 -1.55
N ALA A 82 -4.66 6.71 -2.53
CA ALA A 82 -4.54 5.27 -2.67
C ALA A 82 -3.53 4.65 -1.68
N MET A 83 -2.56 5.44 -1.21
CA MET A 83 -1.50 4.97 -0.32
C MET A 83 -1.80 5.17 1.17
N TYR A 84 -2.58 6.19 1.52
CA TYR A 84 -2.89 6.50 2.92
C TYR A 84 -4.16 5.81 3.42
N PRO A 85 -4.27 5.51 4.72
CA PRO A 85 -5.47 4.90 5.28
C PRO A 85 -6.68 5.83 5.11
N ALA A 86 -7.79 5.29 4.61
CA ALA A 86 -9.03 6.05 4.41
C ALA A 86 -9.61 6.55 5.76
N ASN A 87 -9.49 5.72 6.81
CA ASN A 87 -10.06 5.95 8.12
C ASN A 87 -8.97 6.06 9.19
N ALA A 88 -8.25 7.19 9.19
CA ALA A 88 -7.25 7.48 10.21
C ALA A 88 -7.91 7.96 11.50
N THR A 89 -7.56 7.35 12.62
CA THR A 89 -7.92 7.77 13.99
C THR A 89 -6.74 8.49 14.63
N ILE A 90 -7.01 9.63 15.26
CA ILE A 90 -6.00 10.41 16.00
C ILE A 90 -5.74 9.70 17.33
N THR A 91 -4.47 9.39 17.62
CA THR A 91 -4.06 8.67 18.84
C THR A 91 -3.40 9.58 19.88
N GLY A 92 -2.94 10.77 19.47
CA GLY A 92 -2.28 11.71 20.38
C GLY A 92 -2.01 13.07 19.74
N VAL A 93 -1.95 14.11 20.57
CA VAL A 93 -1.64 15.48 20.16
C VAL A 93 -0.68 16.09 21.18
N THR A 94 0.43 16.65 20.70
CA THR A 94 1.41 17.42 21.48
C THR A 94 1.52 18.81 20.89
N VAL A 95 1.23 19.84 21.69
CA VAL A 95 1.19 21.22 21.24
C VAL A 95 2.37 22.00 21.82
N GLN A 96 3.05 22.74 20.95
CA GLN A 96 4.01 23.79 21.28
C GLN A 96 3.48 25.11 20.70
N VAL A 97 3.99 26.25 21.17
CA VAL A 97 3.42 27.60 20.96
C VAL A 97 2.70 27.77 19.61
N ASP A 98 3.43 27.57 18.51
CA ASP A 98 2.90 27.70 17.13
C ASP A 98 3.05 26.40 16.30
N THR A 99 3.43 25.29 16.92
CA THR A 99 3.61 23.99 16.25
C THR A 99 2.86 22.90 16.98
N ALA A 100 2.35 21.90 16.26
CA ALA A 100 1.74 20.74 16.87
C ALA A 100 2.22 19.47 16.19
N THR A 101 2.38 18.41 16.97
CA THR A 101 2.62 17.06 16.47
C THR A 101 1.43 16.21 16.86
N LEU A 102 0.82 15.60 15.85
CA LEU A 102 -0.30 14.69 15.97
C LEU A 102 0.17 13.29 15.57
N THR A 103 -0.21 12.28 16.35
CA THR A 103 -0.06 10.88 15.97
C THR A 103 -1.40 10.34 15.53
N ALA A 104 -1.42 9.55 14.47
CA ALA A 104 -2.61 8.91 13.93
C ALA A 104 -2.33 7.44 13.64
N SER A 105 -3.37 6.62 13.58
CA SER A 105 -3.28 5.24 13.11
C SER A 105 -4.48 4.94 12.23
N GLY A 106 -4.30 4.09 11.21
CA GLY A 106 -5.40 3.67 10.36
C GLY A 106 -5.17 2.29 9.77
N PRO A 107 -6.23 1.52 9.52
CA PRO A 107 -6.13 0.22 8.88
C PRO A 107 -5.71 0.38 7.42
N VAL A 108 -4.86 -0.53 6.94
CA VAL A 108 -4.52 -0.68 5.52
C VAL A 108 -4.49 -2.16 5.15
N ALA A 109 -4.52 -2.46 3.86
CA ALA A 109 -4.36 -3.83 3.41
C ALA A 109 -3.03 -4.41 3.92
N GLY A 110 -3.10 -5.46 4.73
CA GLY A 110 -1.92 -6.13 5.30
C GLY A 110 -1.46 -5.63 6.67
N GLY A 111 -2.19 -4.74 7.35
CA GLY A 111 -1.89 -4.35 8.72
C GLY A 111 -2.47 -3.00 9.13
N SER A 112 -1.73 -2.25 9.94
CA SER A 112 -2.03 -0.86 10.27
C SER A 112 -0.89 0.04 9.80
N MET A 113 -1.22 1.28 9.51
CA MET A 113 -0.21 2.35 9.41
C MET A 113 -0.30 3.23 10.63
N GLU A 114 0.86 3.71 11.07
CA GLU A 114 0.98 4.79 12.04
C GLU A 114 1.49 6.03 11.33
N GLY A 115 0.89 7.16 11.63
CA GLY A 115 1.17 8.45 11.04
C GLY A 115 1.67 9.43 12.09
N ILE A 116 2.71 10.19 11.75
CA ILE A 116 3.10 11.40 12.47
C ILE A 116 2.81 12.58 11.55
N VAL A 117 1.98 13.49 12.04
CA VAL A 117 1.53 14.68 11.33
C VAL A 117 2.03 15.88 12.09
N HIS A 118 2.70 16.79 11.38
CA HIS A 118 3.16 18.02 11.96
C HIS A 118 2.39 19.21 11.38
N LEU A 119 1.90 20.05 12.28
CA LEU A 119 1.11 21.23 11.97
C LEU A 119 1.85 22.49 12.41
N LEU A 120 1.64 23.56 11.66
CA LEU A 120 2.15 24.90 11.94
C LEU A 120 0.98 25.87 11.95
N LYS A 121 0.96 26.81 12.91
CA LYS A 121 -0.04 27.87 12.95
C LYS A 121 0.38 29.02 12.02
N GLU A 122 -0.34 29.20 10.91
CA GLU A 122 -0.14 30.30 9.96
C GLU A 122 -1.42 31.13 9.85
N ASP A 123 -1.30 32.46 9.91
CA ASP A 123 -2.44 33.38 9.80
C ASP A 123 -3.58 33.04 10.80
N ASN A 124 -3.19 32.63 12.01
CA ASN A 124 -4.06 32.16 13.09
C ASN A 124 -4.86 30.87 12.80
N ALA A 125 -4.50 30.10 11.77
CA ALA A 125 -5.07 28.79 11.45
C ALA A 125 -4.00 27.69 11.53
N TRP A 126 -4.36 26.52 12.08
CA TRP A 126 -3.51 25.34 12.05
C TRP A 126 -3.51 24.72 10.66
N LYS A 127 -2.33 24.45 10.11
CA LYS A 127 -2.15 23.87 8.77
C LYS A 127 -1.14 22.75 8.79
N VAL A 128 -1.34 21.73 7.96
CA VAL A 128 -0.41 20.60 7.84
C VAL A 128 0.84 21.05 7.08
N TYR A 129 2.02 20.84 7.67
CA TYR A 129 3.30 21.10 7.01
C TYR A 129 4.02 19.82 6.60
N ASP A 130 3.94 18.76 7.40
CA ASP A 130 4.55 17.47 7.11
C ASP A 130 3.65 16.34 7.61
N GLU A 131 3.68 15.22 6.91
CA GLU A 131 2.89 14.03 7.23
C GLU A 131 3.71 12.82 6.78
N LYS A 132 3.97 11.91 7.71
CA LYS A 132 4.74 10.69 7.46
C LYS A 132 3.95 9.51 7.97
N TRP A 133 3.79 8.51 7.14
CA TRP A 133 3.10 7.28 7.47
C TRP A 133 4.05 6.10 7.33
N GLU A 134 4.09 5.26 8.36
CA GLU A 134 4.87 4.03 8.40
C GLU A 134 3.91 2.85 8.54
N MET A 135 4.07 1.85 7.68
CA MET A 135 3.33 0.60 7.80
C MET A 135 3.93 -0.21 8.94
N LYS A 136 3.12 -0.53 9.94
CA LYS A 136 3.49 -1.49 10.98
C LYS A 136 3.08 -2.87 10.50
N ILE A 137 4.05 -3.60 9.94
CA ILE A 137 3.91 -5.02 9.63
C ILE A 137 4.16 -5.77 10.94
N GLY A 138 3.17 -5.76 11.83
CA GLY A 138 3.26 -6.31 13.18
C GLY A 138 2.30 -7.48 13.37
N MET A 139 2.80 -8.56 13.97
CA MET A 139 2.01 -9.69 14.48
C MET A 139 0.89 -9.16 15.37
N ALA A 140 -0.35 -9.16 14.87
CA ALA A 140 -1.49 -8.55 15.53
C ALA A 140 -1.62 -9.09 16.97
N GLN A 141 -1.33 -8.24 17.95
CA GLN A 141 -1.77 -8.45 19.32
C GLN A 141 -3.29 -8.28 19.30
N PRO A 142 -4.09 -9.28 19.72
CA PRO A 142 -5.54 -9.26 19.52
C PRO A 142 -6.15 -8.14 20.35
N GLN A 143 -6.38 -6.99 19.72
CA GLN A 143 -7.31 -6.01 20.27
C GLN A 143 -8.71 -6.54 20.00
N ALA A 144 -9.49 -6.68 21.07
CA ALA A 144 -10.90 -7.04 21.01
C ALA A 144 -11.65 -5.94 20.25
N SER A 145 -11.84 -6.13 18.95
CA SER A 145 -12.63 -5.24 18.11
C SER A 145 -14.11 -5.41 18.42
N SER A 146 -14.76 -4.30 18.71
CA SER A 146 -16.21 -4.20 18.89
C SER A 146 -16.92 -4.46 17.56
N GLY A 147 -17.33 -5.70 17.31
CA GLY A 147 -18.56 -6.12 16.64
C GLY A 147 -18.91 -5.65 15.22
N GLN A 148 -18.13 -4.78 14.57
CA GLN A 148 -18.31 -4.41 13.17
C GLN A 148 -17.32 -5.23 12.35
N SER A 149 -17.87 -6.19 11.59
CA SER A 149 -17.10 -7.00 10.65
C SER A 149 -16.46 -6.08 9.60
N ASP A 150 -15.13 -6.03 9.56
CA ASP A 150 -14.31 -5.30 8.56
C ASP A 150 -14.36 -5.99 7.18
N ALA A 151 -15.54 -6.52 6.81
CA ALA A 151 -15.78 -7.21 5.57
C ALA A 151 -15.56 -6.25 4.39
N ARG A 152 -14.52 -6.50 3.59
CA ARG A 152 -14.27 -5.77 2.34
C ARG A 152 -14.80 -6.54 1.14
N ARG A 153 -14.92 -5.87 0.00
CA ARG A 153 -15.34 -6.49 -1.26
C ARG A 153 -14.21 -7.35 -1.85
N PRO A 154 -14.52 -8.51 -2.47
CA PRO A 154 -13.51 -9.31 -3.16
C PRO A 154 -12.86 -8.53 -4.31
N TYR A 155 -11.54 -8.64 -4.42
CA TYR A 155 -10.74 -8.00 -5.47
C TYR A 155 -11.22 -8.49 -6.84
N GLU A 156 -11.37 -7.62 -7.84
CA GLU A 156 -11.76 -8.00 -9.22
C GLU A 156 -13.04 -8.85 -9.39
N TYR A 157 -13.95 -8.85 -8.40
CA TYR A 157 -15.20 -9.63 -8.44
C TYR A 157 -16.00 -9.46 -9.74
N GLN A 158 -16.01 -8.26 -10.32
CA GLN A 158 -16.71 -7.98 -11.58
C GLN A 158 -16.27 -8.89 -12.73
N LYS A 159 -15.02 -9.35 -12.75
CA LYS A 159 -14.50 -10.27 -13.78
C LYS A 159 -15.11 -11.67 -13.72
N ILE A 160 -15.61 -12.08 -12.55
CA ILE A 160 -16.21 -13.41 -12.33
C ILE A 160 -17.74 -13.38 -12.24
N THR A 161 -18.37 -12.23 -12.46
CA THR A 161 -19.83 -12.13 -12.54
C THR A 161 -20.39 -12.95 -13.71
N GLY A 162 -21.58 -13.51 -13.52
CA GLY A 162 -22.24 -14.38 -14.50
C GLY A 162 -22.64 -15.73 -13.93
N THR A 163 -23.10 -16.61 -14.81
CA THR A 163 -23.52 -17.97 -14.48
C THR A 163 -22.45 -18.95 -14.95
N TRP A 164 -22.10 -19.88 -14.07
CA TRP A 164 -21.03 -20.84 -14.24
C TRP A 164 -21.57 -22.24 -13.96
N LYS A 165 -21.19 -23.22 -14.77
CA LYS A 165 -21.54 -24.63 -14.55
C LYS A 165 -20.30 -25.48 -14.54
N GLY A 166 -20.29 -26.51 -13.71
CA GLY A 166 -19.16 -27.43 -13.66
C GLY A 166 -19.31 -28.42 -12.53
N HIS A 167 -18.18 -28.93 -12.06
CA HIS A 167 -18.12 -30.05 -11.14
C HIS A 167 -17.20 -29.77 -9.96
N GLU A 168 -17.41 -30.52 -8.88
CA GLU A 168 -16.48 -30.54 -7.76
C GLU A 168 -15.16 -31.23 -8.15
N ALA A 169 -14.03 -30.71 -7.70
CA ALA A 169 -12.70 -31.21 -8.01
C ALA A 169 -12.56 -32.69 -7.60
N GLY A 170 -12.15 -33.53 -8.57
CA GLY A 170 -12.09 -34.98 -8.42
C GLY A 170 -13.37 -35.71 -8.84
N GLN A 171 -14.42 -34.99 -9.19
CA GLN A 171 -15.63 -35.52 -9.83
C GLN A 171 -15.63 -35.16 -11.33
N SER A 172 -16.57 -35.73 -12.09
CA SER A 172 -16.65 -35.54 -13.55
C SER A 172 -18.01 -35.10 -14.05
N THR A 173 -19.01 -35.02 -13.17
CA THR A 173 -20.39 -34.66 -13.52
C THR A 173 -20.61 -33.18 -13.27
N ASP A 174 -20.95 -32.42 -14.33
CA ASP A 174 -21.24 -30.99 -14.24
C ASP A 174 -22.63 -30.74 -13.60
N ASP A 175 -22.74 -31.02 -12.31
CA ASP A 175 -23.98 -30.95 -11.52
C ASP A 175 -24.07 -29.71 -10.62
N TRP A 176 -23.08 -28.83 -10.69
CA TRP A 176 -23.09 -27.54 -10.01
C TRP A 176 -23.36 -26.39 -10.96
N GLU A 177 -24.19 -25.45 -10.50
CA GLU A 177 -24.43 -24.17 -11.13
C GLU A 177 -24.26 -23.05 -10.11
N PHE A 178 -23.44 -22.06 -10.46
CA PHE A 178 -23.17 -20.87 -9.65
C PHE A 178 -23.58 -19.63 -10.42
N THR A 179 -24.30 -18.71 -9.78
CA THR A 179 -24.60 -17.39 -10.31
C THR A 179 -23.97 -16.34 -9.39
N LEU A 180 -23.04 -15.56 -9.94
CA LEU A 180 -22.35 -14.47 -9.25
C LEU A 180 -22.91 -13.13 -9.76
N GLY A 181 -23.70 -12.47 -8.93
CA GLY A 181 -24.41 -11.23 -9.24
C GLY A 181 -23.59 -9.97 -8.96
N GLY A 182 -23.85 -8.90 -9.72
CA GLY A 182 -23.08 -7.65 -9.63
C GLY A 182 -23.17 -6.92 -8.29
N ALA A 183 -24.13 -7.29 -7.44
CA ALA A 183 -24.30 -6.75 -6.09
C ALA A 183 -23.54 -7.57 -5.03
N TYR A 184 -22.60 -8.43 -5.46
CA TYR A 184 -21.85 -9.37 -4.61
C TYR A 184 -22.71 -10.51 -4.05
N ASP A 185 -23.92 -10.68 -4.55
CA ASP A 185 -24.75 -11.83 -4.27
C ASP A 185 -24.23 -13.07 -5.02
N LEU A 186 -24.28 -14.22 -4.35
CA LEU A 186 -23.97 -15.51 -4.94
C LEU A 186 -25.13 -16.46 -4.70
N ALA A 187 -25.54 -17.18 -5.74
CA ALA A 187 -26.42 -18.34 -5.63
C ALA A 187 -25.70 -19.57 -6.18
N ALA A 188 -25.79 -20.70 -5.49
CA ALA A 188 -25.28 -21.98 -5.97
C ALA A 188 -26.34 -23.07 -5.82
N THR A 189 -26.47 -23.92 -6.83
CA THR A 189 -27.30 -25.12 -6.80
C THR A 189 -26.46 -26.32 -7.19
N GLY A 190 -26.62 -27.42 -6.47
CA GLY A 190 -25.85 -28.64 -6.65
C GLY A 190 -26.70 -29.92 -6.68
N PRO A 191 -26.07 -31.10 -6.72
CA PRO A 191 -26.75 -32.37 -6.73
C PRO A 191 -27.62 -32.58 -5.48
N GLY A 192 -28.68 -33.38 -5.63
CA GLY A 192 -29.57 -33.72 -4.52
C GLY A 192 -30.41 -32.55 -4.00
N GLY A 193 -30.54 -31.45 -4.76
CA GLY A 193 -31.33 -30.27 -4.36
C GLY A 193 -30.60 -29.35 -3.38
N GLN A 194 -29.29 -29.50 -3.24
CA GLN A 194 -28.46 -28.57 -2.48
C GLN A 194 -28.57 -27.18 -3.08
N HIS A 195 -28.77 -26.18 -2.24
CA HIS A 195 -28.78 -24.78 -2.65
C HIS A 195 -28.19 -23.88 -1.56
N TYR A 196 -27.54 -22.81 -2.01
CA TYR A 196 -26.91 -21.79 -1.19
C TYR A 196 -27.20 -20.42 -1.78
N GLN A 197 -27.45 -19.44 -0.92
CA GLN A 197 -27.37 -18.01 -1.22
C GLN A 197 -26.41 -17.37 -0.23
N ALA A 198 -25.58 -16.45 -0.70
CA ALA A 198 -24.57 -15.81 0.12
C ALA A 198 -24.22 -14.41 -0.36
N ASP A 199 -23.67 -13.61 0.56
CA ASP A 199 -23.00 -12.35 0.23
C ASP A 199 -21.49 -12.62 0.14
N ALA A 200 -20.89 -12.27 -1.00
CA ALA A 200 -19.46 -12.37 -1.24
C ALA A 200 -18.72 -11.21 -0.57
N MET A 201 -17.73 -11.56 0.25
CA MET A 201 -16.91 -10.64 1.03
C MET A 201 -15.48 -11.17 1.16
N VAL A 202 -14.62 -10.38 1.77
CA VAL A 202 -13.32 -10.83 2.27
C VAL A 202 -13.19 -10.39 3.71
N ASP A 203 -12.94 -11.36 4.58
CA ASP A 203 -12.62 -11.12 5.97
C ASP A 203 -11.14 -11.46 6.20
N ASP A 204 -10.30 -10.42 6.22
CA ASP A 204 -8.86 -10.57 6.41
C ASP A 204 -8.51 -11.01 7.85
N SER A 205 -9.46 -10.88 8.80
CA SER A 205 -9.26 -11.32 10.19
C SER A 205 -9.48 -12.82 10.37
N LEU A 206 -10.18 -13.47 9.44
CA LEU A 206 -10.50 -14.89 9.50
C LEU A 206 -9.53 -15.71 8.64
N GLY A 207 -9.28 -16.97 9.02
CA GLY A 207 -8.56 -17.95 8.21
C GLY A 207 -7.11 -17.64 7.87
N ALA A 208 -6.47 -16.73 8.61
CA ALA A 208 -5.03 -16.55 8.57
C ALA A 208 -4.33 -17.69 9.34
N GLU A 209 -3.34 -18.33 8.71
CA GLU A 209 -2.52 -19.37 9.36
C GLU A 209 -1.06 -18.91 9.27
N GLY A 210 -0.41 -18.74 10.43
CA GLY A 210 0.96 -18.19 10.48
C GLY A 210 1.05 -16.73 10.03
N GLY A 211 -0.02 -15.93 10.23
CA GLY A 211 -0.05 -14.51 9.85
C GLY A 211 -0.20 -14.25 8.35
N SER A 212 -0.46 -15.28 7.55
CA SER A 212 -0.70 -15.14 6.10
C SER A 212 -2.06 -15.74 5.71
N LEU A 213 -2.75 -15.08 4.78
CA LEU A 213 -3.95 -15.63 4.15
C LEU A 213 -3.56 -16.71 3.14
N ARG A 214 -4.13 -17.90 3.28
CA ARG A 214 -3.97 -18.97 2.29
C ARG A 214 -4.94 -18.75 1.13
N VAL A 215 -4.40 -18.72 -0.09
CA VAL A 215 -5.18 -18.65 -1.34
C VAL A 215 -4.59 -19.62 -2.36
N LEU A 216 -5.38 -19.99 -3.37
CA LEU A 216 -4.87 -20.74 -4.52
C LEU A 216 -3.68 -19.99 -5.19
N PRO A 217 -2.67 -20.70 -5.75
CA PRO A 217 -1.60 -20.06 -6.50
C PRO A 217 -2.13 -19.27 -7.70
N GLY A 218 -1.94 -17.94 -7.65
CA GLY A 218 -2.49 -16.99 -8.62
C GLY A 218 -3.98 -16.67 -8.44
N GLY A 219 -4.56 -17.03 -7.28
CA GLY A 219 -5.93 -16.73 -6.89
C GLY A 219 -6.05 -15.53 -5.95
N ALA A 220 -7.29 -15.16 -5.64
CA ALA A 220 -7.66 -14.09 -4.72
C ALA A 220 -8.56 -14.62 -3.59
N PRO A 221 -8.55 -14.02 -2.38
CA PRO A 221 -9.43 -14.41 -1.30
C PRO A 221 -10.90 -14.14 -1.67
N PHE A 222 -11.78 -15.04 -1.24
CA PHE A 222 -13.20 -15.02 -1.58
C PHE A 222 -14.00 -15.77 -0.52
N ASP A 223 -14.62 -15.02 0.36
CA ASP A 223 -15.40 -15.55 1.47
C ASP A 223 -16.88 -15.32 1.22
N LEU A 224 -17.71 -16.19 1.78
CA LEU A 224 -19.15 -16.19 1.58
C LEU A 224 -19.85 -16.16 2.93
N ARG A 225 -20.69 -15.16 3.18
CA ARG A 225 -21.61 -15.14 4.30
C ARG A 225 -22.93 -15.74 3.85
N ILE A 226 -23.28 -16.91 4.37
CA ILE A 226 -24.48 -17.65 3.94
C ILE A 226 -25.74 -16.93 4.41
N THR A 227 -26.59 -16.53 3.48
CA THR A 227 -27.88 -15.86 3.74
C THR A 227 -29.06 -16.81 3.61
N ALA A 228 -28.96 -17.85 2.78
CA ALA A 228 -29.90 -18.96 2.71
C ALA A 228 -29.18 -20.27 2.36
N SER A 229 -29.70 -21.41 2.84
CA SER A 229 -29.19 -22.73 2.47
C SER A 229 -30.28 -23.81 2.61
N SER A 230 -30.14 -24.89 1.84
CA SER A 230 -30.85 -26.15 2.03
C SER A 230 -30.69 -26.73 3.45
N SER A 231 -29.62 -26.38 4.16
CA SER A 231 -29.40 -26.71 5.57
C SER A 231 -29.49 -25.46 6.43
N ALA A 232 -30.53 -25.37 7.26
CA ALA A 232 -30.76 -24.21 8.15
C ALA A 232 -29.59 -23.95 9.11
N SER A 233 -28.80 -24.98 9.45
CA SER A 233 -27.63 -24.86 10.32
C SER A 233 -26.46 -24.11 9.69
N GLU A 234 -26.51 -23.81 8.40
CA GLU A 234 -25.46 -23.09 7.67
C GLU A 234 -25.74 -21.59 7.55
N ILE A 235 -26.99 -21.17 7.75
CA ILE A 235 -27.42 -19.77 7.63
C ILE A 235 -26.69 -18.89 8.67
N GLY A 236 -26.16 -17.76 8.22
CA GLY A 236 -25.41 -16.80 9.03
C GLY A 236 -23.94 -17.18 9.24
N LYS A 237 -23.51 -18.38 8.82
CA LYS A 237 -22.10 -18.78 8.90
C LYS A 237 -21.30 -18.21 7.74
N ILE A 238 -19.98 -18.15 7.94
CA ILE A 238 -19.01 -17.75 6.93
C ILE A 238 -18.32 -19.00 6.37
N SER A 239 -18.23 -19.08 5.05
CA SER A 239 -17.37 -20.02 4.32
C SER A 239 -16.15 -19.24 3.83
N LEU A 240 -14.96 -19.62 4.28
CA LEU A 240 -13.72 -18.98 3.84
C LEU A 240 -13.20 -19.65 2.58
N GLY A 241 -12.77 -18.87 1.61
CA GLY A 241 -12.43 -19.41 0.30
C GLY A 241 -11.46 -18.57 -0.51
N SER A 242 -11.24 -19.01 -1.74
CA SER A 242 -10.49 -18.28 -2.77
C SER A 242 -10.96 -18.69 -4.15
N TYR A 243 -10.77 -17.83 -5.13
CA TYR A 243 -11.01 -18.16 -6.53
C TYR A 243 -9.82 -17.82 -7.40
N LYS A 244 -9.79 -18.42 -8.59
CA LYS A 244 -8.83 -18.15 -9.65
C LYS A 244 -9.54 -18.23 -11.00
N LEU A 245 -9.35 -17.22 -11.83
CA LEU A 245 -9.89 -17.19 -13.19
C LEU A 245 -8.79 -17.58 -14.20
N MET A 246 -9.07 -18.55 -15.05
CA MET A 246 -8.17 -19.07 -16.09
C MET A 246 -8.91 -19.07 -17.43
N GLY A 247 -8.93 -17.92 -18.10
CA GLY A 247 -9.71 -17.76 -19.33
C GLY A 247 -11.22 -17.84 -19.05
N ASP A 248 -11.88 -18.86 -19.61
CA ASP A 248 -13.30 -19.16 -19.45
C ASP A 248 -13.62 -20.10 -18.27
N THR A 249 -12.57 -20.54 -17.56
CA THR A 249 -12.66 -21.48 -16.45
C THR A 249 -12.41 -20.76 -15.12
N LEU A 250 -13.37 -20.87 -14.20
CA LEU A 250 -13.29 -20.38 -12.83
C LEU A 250 -13.01 -21.56 -11.89
N GLN A 251 -11.88 -21.51 -11.21
CA GLN A 251 -11.61 -22.38 -10.06
C GLN A 251 -12.06 -21.66 -8.78
N LEU A 252 -12.97 -22.27 -8.05
CA LEU A 252 -13.53 -21.71 -6.81
C LEU A 252 -13.36 -22.74 -5.68
N CYS A 253 -12.71 -22.37 -4.58
CA CYS A 253 -12.61 -23.21 -3.40
C CYS A 253 -13.19 -22.50 -2.19
N GLY A 254 -13.98 -23.21 -1.38
CA GLY A 254 -14.52 -22.70 -0.12
C GLY A 254 -14.61 -23.81 0.92
N GLY A 255 -14.43 -23.47 2.19
CA GLY A 255 -14.76 -24.36 3.30
C GLY A 255 -16.26 -24.55 3.46
N GLU A 256 -16.68 -25.66 4.06
CA GLU A 256 -18.06 -25.81 4.54
C GLU A 256 -18.45 -24.63 5.44
N PRO A 257 -19.72 -24.15 5.40
CA PRO A 257 -20.13 -23.02 6.21
C PRO A 257 -19.80 -23.18 7.71
N GLY A 258 -18.98 -22.26 8.24
CA GLY A 258 -18.45 -22.28 9.61
C GLY A 258 -17.03 -22.83 9.74
N LEU A 259 -16.48 -23.42 8.68
CA LEU A 259 -15.10 -23.86 8.64
C LEU A 259 -14.18 -22.66 8.38
N MET A 260 -13.43 -22.25 9.42
CA MET A 260 -12.54 -21.09 9.36
C MET A 260 -11.18 -21.43 8.74
N LYS A 261 -11.18 -22.12 7.60
CA LYS A 261 -9.96 -22.55 6.91
C LYS A 261 -10.04 -22.27 5.42
N ARG A 262 -8.99 -21.64 4.87
CA ARG A 262 -8.76 -21.53 3.43
C ARG A 262 -7.79 -22.60 2.97
N THR A 263 -7.84 -22.94 1.68
CA THR A 263 -6.91 -23.87 1.06
C THR A 263 -5.89 -23.14 0.18
N SER A 264 -4.69 -23.69 0.10
CA SER A 264 -3.63 -23.28 -0.82
C SER A 264 -3.48 -24.26 -2.01
N ASN A 265 -4.30 -25.29 -2.09
CA ASN A 265 -4.32 -26.24 -3.19
C ASN A 265 -5.74 -26.46 -3.73
N PHE A 266 -5.83 -26.77 -5.02
CA PHE A 266 -7.09 -27.06 -5.68
C PHE A 266 -7.45 -28.53 -5.48
N ALA A 267 -8.00 -28.87 -4.31
CA ALA A 267 -8.42 -30.22 -3.96
C ALA A 267 -9.56 -30.21 -2.93
N SER A 268 -10.64 -30.94 -3.20
CA SER A 268 -11.73 -31.16 -2.23
C SER A 268 -11.29 -32.16 -1.15
N SER A 269 -11.04 -31.69 0.06
CA SER A 269 -10.68 -32.54 1.20
C SER A 269 -10.87 -31.82 2.53
N GLY A 270 -11.17 -32.57 3.60
CA GLY A 270 -11.22 -32.05 4.97
C GLY A 270 -12.21 -30.89 5.18
N GLY A 271 -13.40 -30.98 4.56
CA GLY A 271 -14.43 -29.93 4.61
C GLY A 271 -14.16 -28.74 3.69
N ILE A 272 -13.10 -28.78 2.87
CA ILE A 272 -12.92 -27.85 1.74
C ILE A 272 -13.53 -28.46 0.49
N ARG A 273 -14.29 -27.65 -0.26
CA ARG A 273 -14.88 -28.00 -1.55
C ARG A 273 -14.31 -27.08 -2.61
N CYS A 274 -13.73 -27.65 -3.66
CA CYS A 274 -13.19 -26.93 -4.80
C CYS A 274 -13.99 -27.27 -6.05
N PHE A 275 -14.24 -26.30 -6.91
CA PHE A 275 -15.06 -26.44 -8.11
C PHE A 275 -14.30 -25.93 -9.32
N GLU A 276 -14.39 -26.67 -10.42
CA GLU A 276 -13.95 -26.21 -11.72
C GLU A 276 -15.19 -25.88 -12.55
N LEU A 277 -15.37 -24.60 -12.86
CA LEU A 277 -16.60 -24.08 -13.42
C LEU A 277 -16.33 -23.39 -14.75
N LYS A 278 -17.14 -23.67 -15.77
CA LYS A 278 -17.14 -22.99 -17.07
C LYS A 278 -18.27 -21.99 -17.16
N ARG A 279 -17.99 -20.83 -17.75
CA ARG A 279 -19.02 -19.80 -17.93
C ARG A 279 -20.09 -20.26 -18.92
N THR A 280 -21.35 -20.04 -18.57
CA THR A 280 -22.50 -20.40 -19.43
C THR A 280 -23.33 -19.18 -19.86
N SER A 281 -23.35 -18.11 -19.05
CA SER A 281 -23.95 -16.82 -19.41
C SER A 281 -23.37 -15.66 -18.59
N GLY A 282 -23.50 -14.43 -19.09
CA GLY A 282 -22.95 -13.21 -18.46
C GLY A 282 -21.82 -12.57 -19.27
N PRO A 283 -21.44 -11.32 -18.96
CA PRO A 283 -20.65 -10.50 -19.86
C PRO A 283 -19.22 -11.02 -20.03
N ILE A 284 -18.91 -11.47 -21.24
CA ILE A 284 -17.55 -11.47 -21.79
C ILE A 284 -17.43 -10.19 -22.62
N GLU A 285 -17.28 -9.05 -21.97
CA GLU A 285 -16.79 -7.83 -22.64
C GLU A 285 -15.42 -7.50 -22.05
N MET A 286 -14.43 -8.31 -22.41
CA MET A 286 -13.12 -7.72 -22.71
C MET A 286 -13.20 -7.27 -24.16
N GLN A 287 -13.73 -6.05 -24.37
CA GLN A 287 -13.59 -5.36 -25.64
C GLN A 287 -12.10 -5.01 -25.79
N THR A 288 -11.32 -5.93 -26.36
CA THR A 288 -10.03 -5.60 -26.93
C THR A 288 -10.30 -4.53 -27.98
N ALA A 289 -9.70 -3.35 -27.84
CA ALA A 289 -9.78 -2.30 -28.85
C ALA A 289 -9.44 -2.89 -30.24
N PRO A 290 -10.15 -2.51 -31.32
CA PRO A 290 -9.88 -3.04 -32.65
C PRO A 290 -8.45 -2.69 -33.06
N GLN A 291 -7.60 -3.71 -33.12
CA GLN A 291 -6.25 -3.61 -33.64
C GLN A 291 -6.37 -3.45 -35.16
N PRO A 292 -5.83 -2.37 -35.77
CA PRO A 292 -5.83 -2.23 -37.22
C PRO A 292 -5.05 -3.39 -37.83
N ALA A 293 -5.67 -4.09 -38.80
CA ALA A 293 -5.03 -5.14 -39.56
C ALA A 293 -3.80 -4.56 -40.29
N ALA A 294 -2.61 -5.03 -39.94
CA ALA A 294 -1.39 -4.81 -40.70
C ALA A 294 -0.82 -6.16 -41.14
N GLU A 295 -0.41 -6.19 -42.41
CA GLU A 295 0.15 -7.32 -43.14
C GLU A 295 1.39 -7.95 -42.48
N PRO A 296 1.70 -9.23 -42.78
CA PRO A 296 2.83 -9.92 -42.19
C PRO A 296 4.15 -9.43 -42.81
N SER A 297 4.86 -8.57 -42.08
CA SER A 297 6.28 -8.27 -42.34
C SER A 297 7.18 -9.05 -41.37
N LEU A 298 8.26 -9.61 -41.92
CA LEU A 298 9.32 -10.38 -41.25
C LEU A 298 9.84 -9.73 -39.95
N PRO A 299 10.33 -10.52 -38.98
CA PRO A 299 10.69 -10.03 -37.65
C PRO A 299 11.88 -9.07 -37.72
N GLN A 300 11.64 -7.80 -37.38
CA GLN A 300 12.69 -6.83 -37.06
C GLN A 300 13.02 -6.90 -35.56
N PRO A 301 14.28 -6.64 -35.17
CA PRO A 301 14.69 -6.55 -33.77
C PRO A 301 13.87 -5.46 -33.06
N VAL A 302 13.25 -5.85 -31.94
CA VAL A 302 12.40 -4.99 -31.13
C VAL A 302 13.22 -3.83 -30.58
N SER A 303 13.04 -2.63 -31.15
CA SER A 303 13.49 -1.40 -30.50
C SER A 303 12.51 -1.06 -29.37
N PRO A 304 12.97 -0.78 -28.15
CA PRO A 304 12.08 -0.43 -27.04
C PRO A 304 11.28 0.81 -27.40
N GLN A 305 9.95 0.70 -27.39
CA GLN A 305 9.06 1.83 -27.57
C GLN A 305 9.20 2.75 -26.35
N THR A 306 9.75 3.94 -26.57
CA THR A 306 9.85 5.05 -25.62
C THR A 306 8.48 5.72 -25.40
N GLY A 307 7.50 4.94 -24.96
CA GLY A 307 6.26 5.50 -24.43
C GLY A 307 6.57 6.22 -23.12
N ALA A 308 6.56 7.55 -23.12
CA ALA A 308 6.73 8.34 -21.91
C ALA A 308 5.68 7.92 -20.87
N SER A 309 6.13 7.32 -19.77
CA SER A 309 5.25 7.01 -18.63
C SER A 309 4.66 8.31 -18.11
N SER A 310 3.33 8.41 -18.07
CA SER A 310 2.58 9.53 -17.49
C SER A 310 2.80 9.72 -15.98
N PHE A 311 3.68 8.92 -15.35
CA PHE A 311 4.00 8.95 -13.93
C PHE A 311 5.39 9.53 -13.62
N SER A 312 6.16 9.93 -14.63
CA SER A 312 7.48 10.52 -14.49
C SER A 312 7.51 11.87 -15.20
N LYS A 313 7.16 12.96 -14.51
CA LYS A 313 7.67 14.28 -14.91
C LYS A 313 9.11 14.38 -14.45
N GLN A 314 9.94 13.79 -15.30
CA GLN A 314 11.38 13.92 -15.24
C GLN A 314 11.72 15.41 -15.23
N ASP A 315 12.49 15.87 -14.25
CA ASP A 315 13.06 17.22 -14.33
C ASP A 315 13.80 17.31 -15.67
N PRO A 316 13.46 18.25 -16.57
CA PRO A 316 14.03 18.29 -17.91
C PRO A 316 15.55 18.52 -17.89
N ASN A 317 16.10 18.98 -16.77
CA ASN A 317 17.53 19.15 -16.56
C ASN A 317 18.21 17.88 -16.02
N VAL A 318 17.44 16.86 -15.62
CA VAL A 318 17.93 15.61 -15.05
C VAL A 318 17.65 14.44 -15.98
N SER A 319 18.69 13.96 -16.65
CA SER A 319 18.63 12.80 -17.54
C SER A 319 19.56 11.71 -17.06
N GLY A 320 19.20 10.45 -17.29
CA GLY A 320 20.11 9.34 -17.06
C GLY A 320 19.51 8.03 -17.54
N GLU A 321 20.38 7.04 -17.70
CA GLU A 321 20.00 5.68 -18.07
C GLU A 321 20.90 4.69 -17.35
N ALA A 322 20.38 3.50 -17.10
CA ALA A 322 21.13 2.34 -16.68
C ALA A 322 20.98 1.22 -17.73
N LEU A 323 22.10 0.68 -18.19
CA LEU A 323 22.16 -0.54 -18.99
C LEU A 323 22.39 -1.70 -18.04
N VAL A 324 21.44 -2.62 -18.00
CA VAL A 324 21.40 -3.74 -17.06
C VAL A 324 21.51 -5.01 -17.86
N VAL A 325 22.51 -5.84 -17.55
CA VAL A 325 22.61 -7.20 -18.06
C VAL A 325 22.11 -8.15 -16.99
N LYS A 326 20.89 -8.64 -17.16
CA LYS A 326 20.22 -9.58 -16.26
C LYS A 326 20.15 -10.94 -16.94
N ASP A 327 20.73 -11.96 -16.33
CA ASP A 327 20.73 -13.34 -16.87
C ASP A 327 21.21 -13.40 -18.34
N GLY A 328 22.18 -12.55 -18.69
CA GLY A 328 22.71 -12.42 -20.06
C GLY A 328 21.89 -11.55 -21.02
N GLN A 329 20.70 -11.09 -20.62
CA GLN A 329 19.87 -10.18 -21.42
C GLN A 329 20.14 -8.72 -21.07
N THR A 330 20.37 -7.87 -22.07
CA THR A 330 20.58 -6.43 -21.87
C THR A 330 19.26 -5.69 -21.93
N GLU A 331 18.99 -4.89 -20.91
CA GLU A 331 17.81 -4.05 -20.76
C GLU A 331 18.22 -2.61 -20.43
N THR A 332 17.46 -1.62 -20.91
CA THR A 332 17.71 -0.20 -20.65
C THR A 332 16.65 0.35 -19.69
N TYR A 333 17.10 0.98 -18.62
CA TYR A 333 16.25 1.57 -17.58
C TYR A 333 16.46 3.09 -17.55
N PRO A 334 15.45 3.89 -17.89
CA PRO A 334 15.54 5.34 -17.73
C PRO A 334 15.59 5.73 -16.24
N LEU A 335 16.31 6.82 -15.95
CA LEU A 335 16.32 7.46 -14.64
C LEU A 335 14.94 8.05 -14.35
N VAL A 336 14.43 7.80 -13.15
CA VAL A 336 13.20 8.43 -12.67
C VAL A 336 13.54 9.52 -11.66
N THR A 337 12.90 10.68 -11.82
CA THR A 337 12.94 11.79 -10.86
C THR A 337 11.52 12.26 -10.56
N GLY A 338 11.30 12.92 -9.42
CA GLY A 338 9.99 13.49 -9.06
C GLY A 338 9.49 13.08 -7.67
N PHE A 339 8.17 13.18 -7.48
CA PHE A 339 7.51 13.02 -6.18
C PHE A 339 7.55 11.58 -5.65
N PHE A 340 7.32 10.59 -6.54
CA PHE A 340 7.35 9.15 -6.21
C PHE A 340 8.74 8.53 -6.35
N SER A 341 9.73 9.33 -6.72
CA SER A 341 11.11 8.86 -6.81
C SER A 341 11.93 9.35 -5.64
N ASP A 342 12.66 8.41 -5.03
CA ASP A 342 13.68 8.72 -4.03
C ASP A 342 14.98 9.21 -4.66
N THR A 343 15.01 9.45 -5.98
CA THR A 343 16.15 10.13 -6.61
C THR A 343 16.31 11.52 -5.99
N ARG A 344 17.25 11.63 -5.04
CA ARG A 344 17.47 12.79 -4.19
C ARG A 344 18.97 12.98 -4.02
N PHE A 345 19.46 14.13 -4.49
CA PHE A 345 20.84 14.60 -4.29
C PHE A 345 20.92 15.75 -3.27
N THR A 346 19.82 16.03 -2.56
CA THR A 346 19.76 17.07 -1.50
C THR A 346 20.79 16.84 -0.41
N ASN A 347 21.14 15.58 -0.14
CA ASN A 347 22.30 15.20 0.64
C ASN A 347 23.18 14.26 -0.20
N PRO A 348 24.20 14.75 -0.91
CA PRO A 348 24.99 13.91 -1.81
C PRO A 348 25.83 12.86 -1.06
N SER A 349 26.04 13.01 0.26
CA SER A 349 26.63 11.96 1.10
C SER A 349 25.71 10.76 1.34
N ARG A 350 24.43 10.87 0.98
CA ARG A 350 23.43 9.80 1.01
C ARG A 350 22.44 10.00 -0.14
N ALA A 351 22.95 9.92 -1.36
CA ALA A 351 22.14 9.97 -2.56
C ALA A 351 21.41 8.65 -2.76
N THR A 352 20.11 8.71 -3.06
CA THR A 352 19.37 7.56 -3.59
C THR A 352 19.10 7.79 -5.07
N ILE A 353 19.16 6.73 -5.87
CA ILE A 353 19.02 6.75 -7.32
C ILE A 353 18.08 5.64 -7.72
N GLN A 354 17.11 5.95 -8.57
CA GLN A 354 16.13 4.98 -9.06
C GLN A 354 16.07 4.95 -10.58
N PHE A 355 16.25 3.75 -11.15
CA PHE A 355 16.07 3.46 -12.56
C PHE A 355 14.89 2.51 -12.74
N GLN A 356 14.01 2.74 -13.71
CA GLN A 356 12.74 2.02 -13.79
C GLN A 356 12.36 1.70 -15.23
N ALA A 357 12.09 0.43 -15.53
CA ALA A 357 11.59 0.01 -16.83
C ALA A 357 10.06 0.11 -16.84
N PRO A 358 9.44 0.71 -17.87
CA PRO A 358 8.00 0.73 -18.00
C PRO A 358 7.46 -0.68 -18.24
N GLY A 359 6.60 -1.17 -17.34
CA GLY A 359 5.86 -2.42 -17.51
C GLY A 359 4.50 -2.20 -18.20
N PRO A 360 4.02 -3.10 -19.08
CA PRO A 360 2.73 -2.96 -19.79
C PRO A 360 1.50 -2.90 -18.87
N ALA A 361 1.59 -3.45 -17.65
CA ALA A 361 0.48 -3.55 -16.70
C ALA A 361 0.66 -2.69 -15.44
N HIS A 362 1.90 -2.36 -15.07
CA HIS A 362 2.22 -1.65 -13.84
C HIS A 362 3.45 -0.79 -14.05
N SER A 363 3.28 0.53 -13.96
CA SER A 363 4.40 1.48 -14.11
C SER A 363 5.52 1.20 -13.11
N ASN A 364 5.21 0.73 -11.90
CA ASN A 364 6.15 0.48 -10.79
C ASN A 364 6.72 -0.94 -10.67
N ALA A 365 6.48 -1.80 -11.65
CA ALA A 365 6.76 -3.23 -11.51
C ALA A 365 8.25 -3.59 -11.61
N ARG A 366 9.08 -2.86 -12.36
CA ARG A 366 10.52 -3.17 -12.47
C ARG A 366 11.39 -1.96 -12.22
N ARG A 367 12.14 -1.97 -11.11
CA ARG A 367 13.09 -0.88 -10.80
C ARG A 367 14.33 -1.34 -10.05
N ILE A 368 15.39 -0.55 -10.19
CA ILE A 368 16.63 -0.64 -9.43
C ILE A 368 16.70 0.57 -8.51
N GLU A 369 17.03 0.35 -7.23
CA GLU A 369 17.34 1.42 -6.29
C GLU A 369 18.77 1.26 -5.76
N ILE A 370 19.51 2.37 -5.76
CA ILE A 370 20.88 2.41 -5.24
C ILE A 370 20.97 3.59 -4.27
N THR A 371 21.41 3.34 -3.04
CA THR A 371 21.70 4.40 -2.05
C THR A 371 23.18 4.38 -1.68
N LEU A 372 23.88 5.50 -1.86
CA LEU A 372 25.34 5.59 -1.69
C LEU A 372 25.81 7.03 -1.38
N ASP A 373 27.10 7.22 -1.10
CA ASP A 373 27.73 8.53 -1.07
C ASP A 373 28.18 8.92 -2.49
N ALA A 374 27.38 9.76 -3.15
CA ALA A 374 27.66 10.16 -4.53
C ALA A 374 28.88 11.08 -4.66
N THR A 375 29.43 11.61 -3.55
CA THR A 375 30.63 12.45 -3.56
C THR A 375 31.93 11.65 -3.59
N LYS A 376 31.87 10.33 -3.39
CA LYS A 376 33.03 9.45 -3.32
C LYS A 376 33.18 8.64 -4.61
N THR A 377 34.40 8.60 -5.13
CA THR A 377 34.78 7.65 -6.19
C THR A 377 35.30 6.35 -5.61
N GLY A 378 35.26 5.27 -6.40
CA GLY A 378 35.80 3.97 -6.03
C GLY A 378 34.74 2.98 -5.55
N SER A 379 35.20 1.95 -4.83
CA SER A 379 34.38 0.81 -4.40
C SER A 379 33.35 1.22 -3.35
N HIS A 380 32.09 0.94 -3.63
CA HIS A 380 30.99 0.94 -2.68
C HIS A 380 30.45 -0.49 -2.55
N VAL A 381 30.10 -0.91 -1.35
CA VAL A 381 29.67 -2.29 -1.07
C VAL A 381 28.28 -2.30 -0.47
N ALA A 382 27.37 -3.01 -1.12
CA ALA A 382 26.06 -3.33 -0.60
C ALA A 382 26.06 -4.78 -0.09
N ASP A 383 26.12 -4.95 1.22
CA ASP A 383 26.05 -6.26 1.89
C ASP A 383 24.58 -6.69 2.00
N GLY A 384 24.23 -7.76 1.29
CA GLY A 384 22.88 -8.30 1.25
C GLY A 384 22.37 -8.81 2.59
N LYS A 385 23.25 -9.39 3.41
CA LYS A 385 22.89 -9.87 4.74
C LYS A 385 22.56 -8.69 5.65
N SER A 386 23.44 -7.70 5.72
CA SER A 386 23.19 -6.49 6.52
C SER A 386 21.95 -5.75 6.05
N LEU A 387 21.69 -5.70 4.73
CA LEU A 387 20.49 -5.09 4.16
C LEU A 387 19.21 -5.80 4.57
N SER A 388 19.19 -7.14 4.50
CA SER A 388 18.05 -7.95 4.92
C SER A 388 17.75 -7.79 6.42
N GLU A 389 18.78 -7.83 7.25
CA GLU A 389 18.66 -7.66 8.71
C GLU A 389 18.19 -6.24 9.08
N SER A 390 18.75 -5.21 8.43
CA SER A 390 18.39 -3.81 8.68
C SER A 390 17.01 -3.44 8.14
N PHE A 391 16.46 -4.19 7.18
CA PHE A 391 15.14 -3.90 6.62
C PHE A 391 14.02 -4.07 7.65
N MET A 392 14.17 -5.04 8.56
CA MET A 392 13.21 -5.31 9.63
C MET A 392 13.66 -4.73 11.00
N GLY A 393 14.90 -4.23 11.09
CA GLY A 393 15.49 -3.70 12.32
C GLY A 393 15.43 -2.17 12.42
N GLU A 394 15.72 -1.65 13.63
CA GLU A 394 15.86 -0.20 13.86
C GLU A 394 17.21 0.34 13.35
N ASP A 395 18.19 -0.54 13.13
CA ASP A 395 19.54 -0.19 12.74
C ASP A 395 19.59 0.28 11.28
N LYS A 396 19.84 1.58 11.10
CA LYS A 396 20.04 2.17 9.78
C LYS A 396 21.46 1.91 9.31
N ILE A 397 21.60 1.36 8.10
CA ILE A 397 22.90 1.23 7.43
C ILE A 397 23.51 2.63 7.28
N ARG A 398 24.76 2.75 7.72
CA ARG A 398 25.55 3.98 7.68
C ARG A 398 26.15 4.17 6.29
N ILE A 399 25.29 4.51 5.34
CA ILE A 399 25.69 4.80 3.96
C ILE A 399 26.82 5.83 3.94
N GLY A 400 27.87 5.56 3.14
CA GLY A 400 29.04 6.42 3.02
C GLY A 400 30.13 6.22 4.07
N GLU A 401 29.91 5.39 5.10
CA GLU A 401 30.99 5.01 6.02
C GLU A 401 32.00 4.10 5.30
N HIS A 402 33.29 4.35 5.50
CA HIS A 402 34.36 3.58 4.85
C HIS A 402 34.70 2.34 5.67
N GLY A 403 34.40 1.16 5.13
CA GLY A 403 34.76 -0.13 5.69
C GLY A 403 35.99 -0.77 5.00
N PRO A 404 36.34 -2.02 5.37
CA PRO A 404 37.48 -2.73 4.79
C PRO A 404 37.40 -2.98 3.28
N GLN A 405 36.18 -3.00 2.71
CA GLN A 405 35.93 -3.31 1.30
C GLN A 405 35.53 -2.08 0.47
N GLY A 406 35.48 -0.89 1.08
CA GLY A 406 35.03 0.35 0.45
C GLY A 406 33.93 1.05 1.26
N TYR A 407 33.24 1.99 0.61
CA TYR A 407 32.16 2.76 1.23
C TYR A 407 30.87 1.93 1.32
N LEU A 408 30.14 2.00 2.44
CA LEU A 408 28.88 1.29 2.58
C LEU A 408 27.80 1.88 1.66
N ALA A 409 27.05 1.01 0.98
CA ALA A 409 25.95 1.35 0.09
C ALA A 409 24.75 0.39 0.28
N SER A 410 23.64 0.71 -0.39
CA SER A 410 22.45 -0.14 -0.50
C SER A 410 22.14 -0.38 -1.97
N PHE A 411 21.76 -1.62 -2.29
CA PHE A 411 21.31 -2.03 -3.61
C PHE A 411 20.01 -2.83 -3.49
N ARG A 412 19.03 -2.51 -4.32
CA ARG A 412 17.73 -3.19 -4.37
C ARG A 412 17.30 -3.41 -5.81
N TRP A 413 16.83 -4.61 -6.09
CA TRP A 413 16.11 -4.93 -7.32
C TRP A 413 14.65 -5.19 -6.99
N VAL A 414 13.74 -4.49 -7.64
CA VAL A 414 12.29 -4.69 -7.51
C VAL A 414 11.80 -5.31 -8.81
N ALA A 415 11.28 -6.53 -8.73
CA ALA A 415 10.75 -7.26 -9.88
C ALA A 415 9.22 -7.11 -10.01
N ASP A 416 8.68 -7.62 -11.13
CA ASP A 416 7.26 -7.53 -11.45
C ASP A 416 6.39 -8.00 -10.28
N GLY A 417 5.37 -7.20 -9.94
CA GLY A 417 4.52 -7.44 -8.75
C GLY A 417 5.05 -6.82 -7.45
N GLY A 418 6.16 -6.06 -7.50
CA GLY A 418 6.69 -5.33 -6.34
C GLY A 418 7.57 -6.17 -5.41
N GLN A 419 7.95 -7.38 -5.84
CA GLN A 419 8.82 -8.25 -5.05
C GLN A 419 10.23 -7.66 -4.97
N ILE A 420 10.76 -7.54 -3.75
CA ILE A 420 12.09 -6.98 -3.48
C ILE A 420 13.12 -8.11 -3.42
N PHE A 421 14.23 -7.91 -4.13
CA PHE A 421 15.39 -8.80 -4.19
C PHE A 421 16.61 -8.04 -3.66
N TRP A 422 17.27 -8.66 -2.69
CA TRP A 422 18.53 -8.18 -2.11
C TRP A 422 19.70 -8.94 -2.71
N PRO A 423 20.93 -8.38 -2.68
CA PRO A 423 22.12 -9.18 -2.94
C PRO A 423 22.12 -10.44 -2.08
N LYS A 424 22.51 -11.58 -2.64
CA LYS A 424 22.59 -12.85 -1.90
C LYS A 424 23.76 -12.87 -0.92
N THR A 425 24.86 -12.21 -1.30
CA THR A 425 26.07 -12.04 -0.49
C THR A 425 26.38 -10.55 -0.38
N SER A 426 27.11 -10.02 -1.35
CA SER A 426 27.41 -8.60 -1.47
C SER A 426 27.46 -8.20 -2.94
N CYS A 427 27.37 -6.90 -3.16
CA CYS A 427 27.32 -6.29 -4.47
C CYS A 427 28.29 -5.11 -4.46
N VAL A 428 29.26 -5.10 -5.38
CA VAL A 428 30.24 -4.00 -5.49
C VAL A 428 29.78 -3.03 -6.55
N ILE A 429 29.63 -1.77 -6.15
CA ILE A 429 29.26 -0.64 -6.99
C ILE A 429 30.51 0.25 -7.12
N SER A 430 31.12 0.29 -8.30
CA SER A 430 32.29 1.11 -8.59
C SER A 430 31.86 2.47 -9.12
N ILE A 431 32.07 3.54 -8.35
CA ILE A 431 31.79 4.90 -8.79
C ILE A 431 32.99 5.44 -9.58
N THR A 432 32.76 5.69 -10.86
CA THR A 432 33.79 6.16 -11.81
C THR A 432 33.82 7.68 -11.92
N SER A 433 32.68 8.35 -11.71
CA SER A 433 32.59 9.80 -11.68
C SER A 433 31.66 10.23 -10.55
N ALA A 434 32.21 10.99 -9.59
CA ALA A 434 31.46 11.48 -8.44
C ALA A 434 30.62 12.71 -8.80
N TYR A 435 29.51 12.87 -8.09
CA TYR A 435 28.62 13.99 -8.20
C TYR A 435 29.24 15.24 -7.57
N THR A 436 29.37 16.31 -8.35
CA THR A 436 30.04 17.55 -7.91
C THR A 436 29.07 18.67 -7.54
N GLY A 437 27.76 18.42 -7.53
CA GLY A 437 26.76 19.45 -7.22
C GLY A 437 26.37 20.37 -8.38
N SER A 438 27.06 20.29 -9.54
CA SER A 438 26.76 21.15 -10.69
C SER A 438 25.73 20.52 -11.62
N ALA A 439 24.93 21.35 -12.29
CA ALA A 439 23.98 20.91 -13.32
C ALA A 439 24.67 20.24 -14.54
N SER A 440 25.98 20.47 -14.72
CA SER A 440 26.78 19.81 -15.75
C SER A 440 27.51 18.56 -15.26
N SER A 441 27.41 18.24 -13.96
CA SER A 441 28.09 17.08 -13.39
C SER A 441 27.54 15.79 -13.97
N VAL A 442 28.45 14.86 -14.26
CA VAL A 442 28.11 13.51 -14.68
C VAL A 442 28.37 12.61 -13.48
N PHE A 443 27.35 11.91 -13.02
CA PHE A 443 27.50 10.86 -12.02
C PHE A 443 27.38 9.50 -12.71
N SER A 444 28.39 8.66 -12.57
CA SER A 444 28.46 7.38 -13.26
C SER A 444 29.10 6.30 -12.41
N GLY A 445 28.66 5.07 -12.62
CA GLY A 445 29.22 3.91 -11.94
C GLY A 445 28.81 2.61 -12.59
N GLU A 446 29.41 1.53 -12.10
CA GLU A 446 29.19 0.18 -12.57
C GLU A 446 28.94 -0.78 -11.40
N VAL A 447 28.04 -1.74 -11.58
CA VAL A 447 27.82 -2.86 -10.67
C VAL A 447 28.21 -4.13 -11.41
N HIS A 448 28.93 -5.03 -10.75
CA HIS A 448 29.36 -6.30 -11.33
C HIS A 448 28.90 -7.48 -10.48
N ASP A 449 28.47 -8.54 -11.16
CA ASP A 449 28.21 -9.87 -10.60
C ASP A 449 27.45 -9.83 -9.28
N CYS A 450 26.26 -9.24 -9.32
CA CYS A 450 25.39 -9.04 -8.18
C CYS A 450 24.26 -10.08 -8.21
N PRO A 451 24.46 -11.27 -7.62
CA PRO A 451 23.39 -12.26 -7.50
C PRO A 451 22.36 -11.73 -6.51
N VAL A 452 21.09 -11.72 -6.90
CA VAL A 452 19.99 -11.26 -6.05
C VAL A 452 18.99 -12.38 -5.81
N HIS A 453 18.42 -12.45 -4.60
CA HIS A 453 17.55 -13.54 -4.17
C HIS A 453 16.26 -13.02 -3.51
N SER A 454 15.12 -13.65 -3.83
CA SER A 454 13.86 -13.45 -3.11
C SER A 454 12.94 -14.65 -3.30
N ALA A 455 12.39 -15.17 -2.20
CA ALA A 455 11.40 -16.26 -2.17
C ALA A 455 11.74 -17.48 -3.05
N GLY A 456 13.01 -17.92 -3.06
CA GLY A 456 13.43 -19.09 -3.85
C GLY A 456 13.77 -18.80 -5.31
N ILE A 457 13.68 -17.54 -5.75
CA ILE A 457 14.05 -17.10 -7.10
C ILE A 457 15.40 -16.38 -7.02
N ASP A 458 16.35 -16.83 -7.84
CA ASP A 458 17.67 -16.21 -8.01
C ASP A 458 17.71 -15.49 -9.37
N TYR A 459 18.26 -14.28 -9.40
CA TYR A 459 18.64 -13.56 -10.61
C TYR A 459 20.11 -13.17 -10.53
N THR A 460 20.79 -13.10 -11.68
CA THR A 460 22.15 -12.57 -11.74
C THR A 460 22.18 -11.26 -12.52
N ILE A 461 22.48 -10.16 -11.83
CA ILE A 461 22.78 -8.89 -12.47
C ILE A 461 24.29 -8.89 -12.73
N SER A 462 24.69 -9.36 -13.91
CA SER A 462 26.11 -9.54 -14.25
C SER A 462 26.80 -8.20 -14.52
N SER A 463 26.07 -7.22 -15.07
CA SER A 463 26.54 -5.85 -15.12
C SER A 463 25.40 -4.84 -15.05
N LEU A 464 25.64 -3.72 -14.39
CA LEU A 464 24.80 -2.53 -14.47
C LEU A 464 25.71 -1.34 -14.68
N LYS A 465 25.57 -0.64 -15.81
CA LYS A 465 26.28 0.62 -16.06
C LYS A 465 25.29 1.75 -16.04
N PHE A 466 25.54 2.76 -15.22
CA PHE A 466 24.64 3.91 -15.15
C PHE A 466 25.38 5.22 -15.36
N THR A 467 24.68 6.17 -15.96
CA THR A 467 25.15 7.53 -16.16
C THR A 467 23.99 8.50 -16.01
N MET A 468 24.23 9.59 -15.30
CA MET A 468 23.24 10.65 -15.13
C MET A 468 23.87 12.03 -15.20
N ARG A 469 23.06 13.03 -15.59
CA ARG A 469 23.41 14.44 -15.61
C ARG A 469 22.36 15.26 -14.88
N GLY A 470 22.84 16.33 -14.23
CA GLY A 470 22.06 17.54 -14.01
C GLY A 470 21.08 17.58 -12.86
N ALA A 471 21.15 16.65 -11.89
CA ALA A 471 20.44 16.84 -10.63
C ALA A 471 21.04 18.04 -9.88
N PRO A 472 20.34 19.17 -9.66
CA PRO A 472 20.85 20.23 -8.79
C PRO A 472 20.72 19.79 -7.32
N SER A 473 21.66 20.23 -6.46
CA SER A 473 21.45 20.16 -5.01
C SER A 473 20.29 21.10 -4.66
N ARG A 474 19.09 20.55 -4.45
CA ARG A 474 17.94 21.36 -4.00
C ARG A 474 18.11 21.78 -2.55
#